data_AF-A0A850VM09-F1
#
_entry.id   AF-A0A850VM09-F1
#
_cell.length_a   1.000
_cell.length_b   1.000
_cell.length_c   1.000
_cell.angle_alpha   90.00
_cell.angle_beta   90.00
_cell.angle_gamma   90.00
#
_symmetry.space_group_name_H-M   'P 1'
#
loop_
_entity.id
_entity.type
_entity.pdbx_description
1 polymer ?
#
loop_
_entity_poly.entity_id
_entity_poly.type
_entity_poly.pdbx_seq_one_letter_code
_entity_poly.pdbx_strand_id
1 'polypeptide(L)'
;GGSVKTGKMPEGEKTRQCKQEEEQQQKEEEREGLIEFYGSYQELFQFFCSNTTIHGAIRLVCSKKNKMKTAFWSVLFFLTFGLMYWQFGILYREYFSYPVNLNLNLNSDRLTFPAVTLCTLNPYRYSAIRKKLDELDQITHQTLLDLYDYNMSLAQSDWSTLSTRKRSSRSLLHHVQRHPLRRQKRDNLVNLPENSPSVDKNDWKIGFVLCSENNKDCFHQAYSSGVDAVREWYSFHYINILAQMPDAKALDESDFENFIYACRFNEATCDKANYTHFHHPLYGNCYTFNDNSSSLWTSSLPGINNGLSLVVRTEQNDFIPLLSTVTGARVMVHDQNEPAFMDDGGFNVRPGIETSISMRKEMTMRLGGSYSDCTEDGSDVPVQNLYSSRYTEQVCIRSCFQLNMVERCGCAYYFYPLPAGAEYCDYTKHVAWGYCYYKLLAEFKADVLGCFHKCRKPCKMTEYQLSAGYSRWPSAVSEDWVFYMLSQQNKYNITSKRNGVAKVNIFFEEWNYKTNGESPAFTVVTLLSQLGNQWSLWFGSSVLSVMELAELILDFIAITFILALRWFRSRQQLSPPGSPPNSHNNTAFQDEAPGLSAPHRFTVEAVVTMLPSYNSLEPRGPSRDGEVGHE
;
A
#
# COMPACT_ATOMS: atom_id res chain seq x y z
N GLY A 1 -31.69 7.03 -96.73
CA GLY A 1 -30.65 7.83 -97.40
C GLY A 1 -29.60 8.19 -96.37
N GLY A 2 -28.35 7.83 -96.61
CA GLY A 2 -27.24 8.11 -95.69
C GLY A 2 -26.72 9.54 -95.79
N SER A 3 -25.99 9.98 -94.76
CA SER A 3 -24.73 10.70 -94.93
C SER A 3 -23.94 10.77 -93.61
N VAL A 4 -22.63 10.72 -93.77
CA VAL A 4 -21.53 10.58 -92.82
C VAL A 4 -21.24 11.90 -92.08
N LYS A 5 -20.78 11.83 -90.82
CA LYS A 5 -19.82 12.81 -90.25
C LYS A 5 -18.96 12.19 -89.14
N THR A 6 -17.71 12.65 -89.13
CA THR A 6 -16.48 12.10 -88.57
C THR A 6 -16.21 12.45 -87.10
N GLY A 7 -15.66 11.47 -86.35
CA GLY A 7 -14.48 11.58 -85.47
C GLY A 7 -14.52 12.44 -84.18
N LYS A 8 -14.50 11.77 -83.02
CA LYS A 8 -13.79 12.24 -81.81
C LYS A 8 -13.31 11.03 -80.97
N MET A 9 -11.99 10.93 -80.79
CA MET A 9 -11.29 9.90 -80.01
C MET A 9 -11.51 10.11 -78.49
N PRO A 10 -11.77 9.06 -77.69
CA PRO A 10 -11.91 9.18 -76.25
C PRO A 10 -10.56 9.12 -75.51
N GLU A 11 -10.51 9.81 -74.37
CA GLU A 11 -9.38 10.07 -73.45
C GLU A 11 -8.69 8.84 -72.81
N GLY A 12 -8.97 7.61 -73.29
CA GLY A 12 -8.45 6.35 -72.75
C GLY A 12 -7.11 5.89 -73.34
N GLU A 13 -6.61 6.54 -74.39
CA GLU A 13 -5.43 6.09 -75.13
C GLU A 13 -4.09 6.65 -74.57
N LYS A 14 -4.14 7.77 -73.82
CA LYS A 14 -2.96 8.34 -73.15
C LYS A 14 -2.48 7.52 -71.95
N THR A 15 -3.37 6.77 -71.31
CA THR A 15 -3.02 5.93 -70.14
C THR A 15 -2.42 4.58 -70.56
N ARG A 16 -2.63 4.15 -71.81
CA ARG A 16 -2.01 2.94 -72.37
C ARG A 16 -0.61 3.22 -72.91
N GLN A 17 -0.33 4.45 -73.35
CA GLN A 17 0.97 4.84 -73.88
C GLN A 17 2.06 4.93 -72.79
N CYS A 18 1.72 5.38 -71.56
CA CYS A 18 2.66 5.30 -70.42
C CYS A 18 2.98 3.85 -70.00
N LYS A 19 2.06 2.91 -70.20
CA LYS A 19 2.24 1.51 -69.76
C LYS A 19 3.05 0.67 -70.75
N GLN A 20 3.13 1.07 -72.01
CA GLN A 20 3.87 0.33 -73.05
C GLN A 20 5.32 0.82 -73.25
N GLU A 21 5.63 2.07 -72.89
CA GLU A 21 7.03 2.55 -72.89
C GLU A 21 7.83 2.06 -71.67
N GLU A 22 7.18 1.78 -70.53
CA GLU A 22 7.83 1.21 -69.33
C GLU A 22 8.20 -0.28 -69.49
N GLU A 23 7.41 -1.07 -70.23
CA GLU A 23 7.68 -2.50 -70.45
C GLU A 23 8.86 -2.78 -71.41
N GLN A 24 9.28 -1.81 -72.23
CA GLN A 24 10.46 -1.95 -73.11
C GLN A 24 11.77 -1.49 -72.46
N GLN A 25 11.73 -0.62 -71.44
CA GLN A 25 12.91 -0.28 -70.64
C GLN A 25 13.22 -1.34 -69.57
N GLN A 26 12.21 -2.08 -69.10
CA GLN A 26 12.38 -3.14 -68.10
C GLN A 26 13.14 -4.40 -68.56
N LYS A 27 13.44 -4.55 -69.85
CA LYS A 27 14.12 -5.74 -70.39
C LYS A 27 15.63 -5.58 -70.62
N GLU A 28 16.19 -4.39 -70.42
CA GLU A 28 17.64 -4.15 -70.62
C GLU A 28 18.40 -3.87 -69.31
N GLU A 29 17.71 -3.66 -68.18
CA GLU A 29 18.32 -3.40 -66.86
C GLU A 29 18.42 -4.63 -65.94
N GLU A 30 18.08 -5.84 -66.42
CA GLU A 30 18.10 -7.07 -65.60
C GLU A 30 19.50 -7.70 -65.43
N ARG A 31 20.58 -6.94 -65.69
CA ARG A 31 21.95 -7.32 -65.37
C ARG A 31 22.77 -6.10 -64.96
N GLU A 32 22.71 -5.72 -63.69
CA GLU A 32 23.88 -5.29 -62.90
C GLU A 32 23.50 -5.03 -61.44
N GLY A 33 24.27 -5.60 -60.51
CA GLY A 33 24.52 -5.06 -59.16
C GLY A 33 23.34 -4.81 -58.22
N LEU A 34 23.04 -5.78 -57.36
CA LEU A 34 22.28 -5.59 -56.13
C LEU A 34 22.96 -4.50 -55.25
N ILE A 35 22.17 -3.51 -54.81
CA ILE A 35 22.50 -2.29 -54.03
C ILE A 35 22.84 -1.07 -54.92
N GLU A 36 21.79 -0.48 -55.51
CA GLU A 36 21.85 0.86 -56.10
C GLU A 36 21.70 1.92 -54.99
N PHE A 37 22.77 2.69 -54.73
CA PHE A 37 22.70 3.84 -53.83
C PHE A 37 22.23 5.07 -54.62
N TYR A 38 21.08 5.65 -54.26
CA TYR A 38 20.53 6.85 -54.90
C TYR A 38 21.55 8.01 -54.92
N GLY A 39 21.73 8.64 -56.08
CA GLY A 39 22.77 9.66 -56.30
C GLY A 39 22.48 11.02 -55.68
N SER A 40 21.23 11.27 -55.27
CA SER A 40 20.75 12.56 -54.78
C SER A 40 19.56 12.38 -53.83
N TYR A 41 19.49 13.21 -52.78
CA TYR A 41 18.32 13.25 -51.87
C TYR A 41 16.99 13.49 -52.59
N GLN A 42 17.03 14.16 -53.74
CA GLN A 42 15.85 14.45 -54.55
C GLN A 42 15.33 13.20 -55.30
N GLU A 43 16.23 12.31 -55.74
CA GLU A 43 15.88 11.05 -56.41
C GLU A 43 15.28 10.07 -55.40
N LEU A 44 15.92 9.93 -54.24
CA LEU A 44 15.41 9.10 -53.14
C LEU A 44 14.00 9.53 -52.69
N PHE A 45 13.79 10.84 -52.50
CA PHE A 45 12.47 11.35 -52.10
C PHE A 45 11.42 11.18 -53.20
N GLN A 46 11.81 11.31 -54.47
CA GLN A 46 10.89 11.16 -55.59
C GLN A 46 10.49 9.69 -55.79
N PHE A 47 11.44 8.76 -55.63
CA PHE A 47 11.21 7.32 -55.62
C PHE A 47 10.28 6.89 -54.47
N PHE A 48 10.56 7.38 -53.26
CA PHE A 48 9.70 7.11 -52.11
C PHE A 48 8.27 7.62 -52.33
N CYS A 49 8.10 8.85 -52.82
CA CYS A 49 6.77 9.40 -53.05
C CYS A 49 6.00 8.72 -54.20
N SER A 50 6.67 8.05 -55.14
CA SER A 50 6.01 7.28 -56.22
C SER A 50 5.62 5.87 -55.78
N ASN A 51 6.42 5.24 -54.90
CA ASN A 51 6.19 3.87 -54.45
C ASN A 51 5.46 3.77 -53.11
N THR A 52 5.48 4.81 -52.28
CA THR A 52 4.86 4.75 -50.96
C THR A 52 3.34 4.64 -51.05
N THR A 53 2.78 3.83 -50.18
CA THR A 53 1.32 3.69 -50.02
C THR A 53 0.68 4.85 -49.23
N ILE A 54 1.46 5.85 -48.78
CA ILE A 54 0.95 7.05 -48.11
C ILE A 54 0.21 7.94 -49.11
N HIS A 55 -1.12 7.95 -49.04
CA HIS A 55 -1.98 8.64 -50.01
C HIS A 55 -1.71 10.14 -50.16
N GLY A 56 -1.21 10.81 -49.11
CA GLY A 56 -0.85 12.22 -49.15
C GLY A 56 0.41 12.53 -49.96
N ALA A 57 1.42 11.64 -49.94
CA ALA A 57 2.73 11.87 -50.55
C ALA A 57 2.68 11.78 -52.09
N ILE A 58 1.94 10.80 -52.63
CA ILE A 58 1.77 10.62 -54.07
C ILE A 58 1.12 11.86 -54.72
N ARG A 59 0.10 12.45 -54.05
CA ARG A 59 -0.63 13.62 -54.57
C ARG A 59 0.22 14.90 -54.56
N LEU A 60 1.15 15.03 -53.62
CA LEU A 60 2.12 16.12 -53.56
C LEU A 60 3.10 16.10 -54.75
N VAL A 61 3.61 14.92 -55.12
CA VAL A 61 4.59 14.76 -56.22
C VAL A 61 3.94 14.80 -57.61
N CYS A 62 2.78 14.16 -57.80
CA CYS A 62 2.06 14.21 -59.08
C CYS A 62 1.50 15.60 -59.44
N SER A 63 1.37 16.52 -58.47
CA SER A 63 0.82 17.86 -58.70
C SER A 63 1.86 18.91 -59.13
N LYS A 64 3.15 18.57 -59.27
CA LYS A 64 4.25 19.51 -59.62
C LYS A 64 3.95 20.45 -60.81
N LYS A 65 3.10 20.03 -61.76
CA LYS A 65 2.72 20.80 -62.96
C LYS A 65 1.70 21.93 -62.69
N ASN A 66 0.96 21.92 -61.58
CA ASN A 66 -0.05 22.95 -61.25
C ASN A 66 0.10 23.46 -59.81
N LYS A 67 0.67 24.67 -59.68
CA LYS A 67 1.04 25.30 -58.39
C LYS A 67 -0.15 25.46 -57.42
N MET A 68 -1.35 25.73 -57.94
CA MET A 68 -2.57 25.86 -57.12
C MET A 68 -2.99 24.53 -56.49
N LYS A 69 -2.93 23.43 -57.26
CA LYS A 69 -3.25 22.09 -56.76
C LYS A 69 -2.21 21.60 -55.75
N THR A 70 -0.94 21.89 -55.97
CA THR A 70 0.12 21.55 -55.02
C THR A 70 -0.11 22.26 -53.70
N ALA A 71 -0.40 23.57 -53.71
CA ALA A 71 -0.67 24.32 -52.49
C ALA A 71 -1.86 23.76 -51.70
N PHE A 72 -2.96 23.40 -52.37
CA PHE A 72 -4.12 22.79 -51.72
C PHE A 72 -3.80 21.47 -51.02
N TRP A 73 -3.14 20.53 -51.72
CA TRP A 73 -2.77 19.23 -51.14
C TRP A 73 -1.70 19.35 -50.06
N SER A 74 -0.77 20.32 -50.17
CA SER A 74 0.18 20.63 -49.10
C SER A 74 -0.53 21.11 -47.83
N VAL A 75 -1.48 22.05 -47.93
CA VAL A 75 -2.21 22.56 -46.77
C VAL A 75 -3.02 21.43 -46.10
N LEU A 76 -3.71 20.61 -46.89
CA LEU A 76 -4.48 19.49 -46.36
C LEU A 76 -3.58 18.47 -45.65
N PHE A 77 -2.41 18.15 -46.23
CA PHE A 77 -1.44 17.24 -45.61
C PHE A 77 -0.90 17.76 -44.28
N PHE A 78 -0.50 19.04 -44.21
CA PHE A 78 -0.03 19.62 -42.95
C PHE A 78 -1.15 19.75 -41.91
N LEU A 79 -2.39 20.00 -42.33
CA LEU A 79 -3.54 20.03 -41.43
C LEU A 79 -3.82 18.64 -40.84
N THR A 80 -3.88 17.59 -41.66
CA THR A 80 -4.12 16.22 -41.19
C THR A 80 -2.98 15.72 -40.32
N PHE A 81 -1.73 16.03 -40.69
CA PHE A 81 -0.56 15.77 -39.86
C PHE A 81 -0.67 16.49 -38.51
N GLY A 82 -1.04 17.78 -38.50
CA GLY A 82 -1.24 18.54 -37.27
C GLY A 82 -2.33 17.95 -36.35
N LEU A 83 -3.47 17.54 -36.91
CA LEU A 83 -4.56 16.89 -36.16
C LEU A 83 -4.15 15.52 -35.60
N MET A 84 -3.40 14.73 -36.36
CA MET A 84 -2.88 13.44 -35.88
C MET A 84 -1.93 13.62 -34.70
N TYR A 85 -0.96 14.53 -34.79
CA TYR A 85 -0.03 14.78 -33.67
C TYR A 85 -0.74 15.38 -32.46
N TRP A 86 -1.78 16.19 -32.66
CA TRP A 86 -2.66 16.62 -31.59
C TRP A 86 -3.35 15.44 -30.89
N GLN A 87 -3.89 14.49 -31.67
CA GLN A 87 -4.49 13.26 -31.12
C GLN A 87 -3.45 12.37 -30.42
N PHE A 88 -2.23 12.25 -30.95
CA PHE A 88 -1.13 11.58 -30.25
C PHE A 88 -0.84 12.26 -28.91
N GLY A 89 -0.84 13.59 -28.86
CA GLY A 89 -0.71 14.34 -27.61
C GLY A 89 -1.80 13.99 -26.59
N ILE A 90 -3.05 13.84 -27.03
CA ILE A 90 -4.16 13.39 -26.17
C ILE A 90 -3.91 11.97 -25.66
N LEU A 91 -3.53 11.03 -26.54
CA LEU A 91 -3.26 9.63 -26.19
C LEU A 91 -2.08 9.50 -25.22
N TYR A 92 -1.01 10.25 -25.43
CA TYR A 92 0.13 10.28 -24.50
C TYR A 92 -0.28 10.87 -23.16
N ARG A 93 -1.07 11.95 -23.14
CA ARG A 93 -1.57 12.52 -21.89
C ARG A 93 -2.44 11.52 -21.13
N GLU A 94 -3.29 10.77 -21.83
CA GLU A 94 -4.12 9.73 -21.23
C GLU A 94 -3.27 8.57 -20.70
N TYR A 95 -2.28 8.09 -21.46
CA TYR A 95 -1.34 7.08 -21.01
C TYR A 95 -0.57 7.50 -19.75
N PHE A 96 -0.01 8.72 -19.74
CA PHE A 96 0.73 9.26 -18.59
C PHE A 96 -0.16 9.80 -17.47
N SER A 97 -1.49 9.73 -17.62
CA SER A 97 -2.42 9.92 -16.49
C SER A 97 -2.57 8.67 -15.63
N TYR A 98 -1.98 7.54 -16.06
CA TYR A 98 -1.99 6.25 -15.37
C TYR A 98 -3.41 5.77 -14.95
N PRO A 99 -4.38 5.71 -15.88
CA PRO A 99 -5.75 5.33 -15.53
C PRO A 99 -5.83 3.85 -15.15
N VAL A 100 -6.68 3.53 -14.17
CA VAL A 100 -6.91 2.17 -13.66
C VAL A 100 -8.37 1.76 -13.82
N ASN A 101 -8.57 0.47 -14.11
CA ASN A 101 -9.88 -0.18 -14.09
C ASN A 101 -10.00 -1.04 -12.83
N LEU A 102 -11.18 -0.99 -12.19
CA LEU A 102 -11.51 -1.82 -11.04
C LEU A 102 -12.10 -3.16 -11.51
N ASN A 103 -11.49 -4.26 -11.12
CA ASN A 103 -11.97 -5.61 -11.34
C ASN A 103 -12.48 -6.19 -10.03
N LEU A 104 -13.76 -6.56 -10.02
CA LEU A 104 -14.41 -7.19 -8.88
C LEU A 104 -14.48 -8.70 -9.14
N ASN A 105 -13.75 -9.48 -8.35
CA ASN A 105 -13.76 -10.93 -8.43
C ASN A 105 -14.32 -11.52 -7.13
N LEU A 106 -15.07 -12.61 -7.27
CA LEU A 106 -15.45 -13.46 -6.15
C LEU A 106 -14.59 -14.71 -6.22
N ASN A 107 -13.72 -14.87 -5.23
CA ASN A 107 -12.81 -16.00 -5.16
C ASN A 107 -13.39 -17.07 -4.24
N SER A 108 -13.15 -18.32 -4.62
CA SER A 108 -13.72 -19.54 -4.04
C SER A 108 -12.60 -20.44 -3.50
N ASP A 109 -11.55 -19.86 -2.95
CA ASP A 109 -10.41 -20.61 -2.42
C ASP A 109 -10.69 -21.08 -0.99
N ARG A 110 -9.89 -22.04 -0.49
CA ARG A 110 -9.90 -22.38 0.93
C ARG A 110 -9.53 -21.15 1.75
N LEU A 111 -10.40 -20.75 2.66
CA LEU A 111 -10.19 -19.58 3.50
C LEU A 111 -9.28 -19.94 4.67
N THR A 112 -8.11 -19.32 4.72
CA THR A 112 -7.32 -19.26 5.95
C THR A 112 -8.12 -18.49 7.00
N PHE A 113 -8.33 -19.10 8.15
CA PHE A 113 -9.00 -18.45 9.27
C PHE A 113 -8.13 -17.31 9.78
N PRO A 114 -8.67 -16.10 10.03
CA PRO A 114 -7.89 -14.97 10.52
C PRO A 114 -7.28 -15.24 11.90
N ALA A 115 -6.34 -14.39 12.29
CA ALA A 115 -5.93 -14.31 13.68
C ALA A 115 -7.06 -13.68 14.50
N VAL A 116 -7.32 -14.26 15.68
CA VAL A 116 -8.36 -13.77 16.59
C VAL A 116 -7.71 -13.42 17.92
N THR A 117 -7.76 -12.15 18.29
CA THR A 117 -7.31 -11.69 19.60
C THR A 117 -8.49 -11.51 20.52
N LEU A 118 -8.41 -12.13 21.70
CA LEU A 118 -9.36 -11.96 22.78
C LEU A 118 -8.65 -11.32 23.96
N CYS A 119 -9.15 -10.18 24.43
CA CYS A 119 -8.67 -9.51 25.63
C CYS A 119 -9.70 -9.54 26.74
N THR A 120 -9.22 -9.63 27.98
CA THR A 120 -10.01 -9.25 29.15
C THR A 120 -10.38 -7.76 29.05
N LEU A 121 -11.42 -7.33 29.78
CA LEU A 121 -11.71 -5.91 30.00
C LEU A 121 -11.37 -5.52 31.43
N ASN A 122 -10.38 -6.17 32.03
CA ASN A 122 -9.98 -5.95 33.41
C ASN A 122 -8.45 -5.98 33.52
N PRO A 123 -7.78 -4.81 33.61
CA PRO A 123 -6.34 -4.74 33.80
C PRO A 123 -5.98 -5.23 35.20
N TYR A 124 -5.01 -6.14 35.29
CA TYR A 124 -4.63 -6.78 36.55
C TYR A 124 -3.88 -5.83 37.49
N ARG A 125 -4.17 -5.94 38.80
CA ARG A 125 -3.35 -5.32 39.84
C ARG A 125 -2.13 -6.20 40.14
N TYR A 126 -1.06 -6.01 39.38
CA TYR A 126 0.16 -6.76 39.63
C TYR A 126 0.71 -6.51 41.04
N SER A 127 1.17 -7.59 41.67
CA SER A 127 1.78 -7.54 43.00
C SER A 127 2.92 -6.51 43.09
N ALA A 128 3.69 -6.34 42.02
CA ALA A 128 4.77 -5.37 41.91
C ALA A 128 4.31 -3.89 41.97
N ILE A 129 3.18 -3.55 41.31
CA ILE A 129 2.64 -2.16 41.29
C ILE A 129 1.59 -1.91 42.36
N ARG A 130 1.10 -2.95 43.06
CA ARG A 130 -0.02 -2.87 44.01
C ARG A 130 0.11 -1.70 44.98
N LYS A 131 1.28 -1.54 45.61
CA LYS A 131 1.52 -0.46 46.58
C LYS A 131 1.41 0.94 45.98
N LYS A 132 1.84 1.13 44.73
CA LYS A 132 1.73 2.41 44.00
C LYS A 132 0.29 2.67 43.54
N LEU A 133 -0.43 1.61 43.16
CA LEU A 133 -1.85 1.71 42.81
C LEU A 133 -2.71 2.04 44.04
N ASP A 134 -2.40 1.44 45.20
CA ASP A 134 -3.10 1.76 46.44
C ASP A 134 -2.91 3.26 46.79
N GLU A 135 -1.71 3.80 46.65
CA GLU A 135 -1.47 5.25 46.82
C GLU A 135 -2.29 6.11 45.83
N LEU A 136 -2.39 5.69 44.57
CA LEU A 136 -3.20 6.36 43.55
C LEU A 136 -4.71 6.29 43.87
N ASP A 137 -5.20 5.14 44.33
CA ASP A 137 -6.58 4.95 44.77
C ASP A 137 -6.92 5.87 45.94
N GLN A 138 -6.01 6.00 46.92
CA GLN A 138 -6.19 6.88 48.07
C GLN A 138 -6.32 8.35 47.65
N ILE A 139 -5.50 8.79 46.71
CA ILE A 139 -5.56 10.16 46.17
C ILE A 139 -6.86 10.36 45.39
N THR A 140 -7.30 9.36 44.62
CA THR A 140 -8.57 9.42 43.89
C THR A 140 -9.75 9.51 44.85
N HIS A 141 -9.73 8.70 45.92
CA HIS A 141 -10.75 8.71 46.96
C HIS A 141 -10.87 10.09 47.61
N GLN A 142 -9.75 10.68 48.03
CA GLN A 142 -9.74 12.03 48.61
C GLN A 142 -10.27 13.07 47.61
N THR A 143 -9.87 12.97 46.33
CA THR A 143 -10.33 13.88 45.27
C THR A 143 -11.84 13.78 45.06
N LEU A 144 -12.41 12.57 45.10
CA LEU A 144 -13.85 12.35 44.96
C LEU A 144 -14.64 12.85 46.18
N LEU A 145 -14.11 12.68 47.38
CA LEU A 145 -14.67 13.27 48.59
C LEU A 145 -14.68 14.81 48.51
N ASP A 146 -13.54 15.41 48.19
CA ASP A 146 -13.41 16.87 48.15
C ASP A 146 -14.26 17.52 47.03
N LEU A 147 -14.33 16.87 45.86
CA LEU A 147 -15.01 17.42 44.69
C LEU A 147 -16.50 17.07 44.61
N TYR A 148 -16.91 15.89 45.08
CA TYR A 148 -18.26 15.36 44.88
C TYR A 148 -18.94 14.88 46.16
N ASP A 149 -18.29 14.99 47.33
CA ASP A 149 -18.76 14.42 48.60
C ASP A 149 -19.07 12.91 48.48
N TYR A 150 -18.29 12.23 47.62
CA TYR A 150 -18.47 10.80 47.35
C TYR A 150 -17.49 9.95 48.16
N ASN A 151 -18.03 9.19 49.11
CA ASN A 151 -17.27 8.21 49.87
C ASN A 151 -17.23 6.87 49.12
N MET A 152 -16.11 6.60 48.43
CA MET A 152 -15.91 5.35 47.71
C MET A 152 -15.81 4.19 48.70
N SER A 153 -16.74 3.23 48.63
CA SER A 153 -16.64 1.95 49.34
C SER A 153 -15.58 1.05 48.67
N LEU A 154 -14.30 1.45 48.75
CA LEU A 154 -13.19 0.54 48.48
C LEU A 154 -13.31 -0.61 49.49
N ALA A 155 -13.29 -1.85 49.02
CA ALA A 155 -13.42 -3.03 49.87
C ALA A 155 -12.53 -2.88 51.12
N GLN A 156 -13.20 -2.67 52.25
CA GLN A 156 -12.62 -2.51 53.57
C GLN A 156 -11.98 -3.84 53.97
N SER A 157 -10.72 -4.05 53.62
CA SER A 157 -10.00 -5.19 54.20
C SER A 157 -8.56 -4.94 54.62
N ASP A 158 -8.01 -3.72 54.58
CA ASP A 158 -6.70 -3.45 55.21
C ASP A 158 -6.33 -1.97 55.48
N TRP A 159 -7.24 -1.01 55.24
CA TRP A 159 -6.90 0.42 55.27
C TRP A 159 -6.87 1.06 56.67
N SER A 160 -7.28 0.35 57.72
CA SER A 160 -7.38 0.90 59.07
C SER A 160 -6.06 0.94 59.85
N THR A 161 -4.96 0.39 59.33
CA THR A 161 -3.68 0.31 60.07
C THR A 161 -2.59 1.28 59.61
N LEU A 162 -2.82 2.12 58.60
CA LEU A 162 -1.83 3.10 58.11
C LEU A 162 -2.22 4.57 58.30
N SER A 163 -3.31 4.86 59.03
CA SER A 163 -3.80 6.24 59.28
C SER A 163 -2.91 7.08 60.22
N THR A 164 -1.77 6.55 60.72
CA THR A 164 -0.91 7.25 61.70
C THR A 164 0.52 7.49 61.24
N ARG A 165 0.84 7.38 59.94
CA ARG A 165 2.15 7.80 59.42
C ARG A 165 2.04 8.96 58.44
N LYS A 166 2.34 10.15 58.99
CA LYS A 166 2.89 11.38 58.36
C LYS A 166 2.42 11.67 56.94
N ARG A 167 1.77 12.83 56.74
CA ARG A 167 1.74 13.61 55.49
C ARG A 167 3.07 13.47 54.75
N SER A 168 3.16 12.53 53.81
CA SER A 168 4.28 12.44 52.90
C SER A 168 4.06 13.53 51.87
N SER A 169 4.88 14.57 51.97
CA SER A 169 4.96 15.67 51.01
C SER A 169 5.57 15.21 49.68
N ARG A 170 4.96 14.21 49.04
CA ARG A 170 5.17 13.90 47.62
C ARG A 170 3.81 13.77 46.98
N SER A 171 3.08 14.89 46.94
CA SER A 171 1.84 14.99 46.17
C SER A 171 2.13 14.61 44.71
N LEU A 172 1.38 13.66 44.15
CA LEU A 172 1.40 13.42 42.70
C LEU A 172 1.25 14.75 41.97
N LEU A 173 2.12 15.01 40.99
CA LEU A 173 2.42 16.36 40.50
C LEU A 173 1.28 17.03 39.71
N HIS A 174 0.11 16.41 39.56
CA HIS A 174 -0.96 16.92 38.69
C HIS A 174 -2.32 16.51 39.26
N HIS A 175 -2.86 17.25 40.23
CA HIS A 175 -4.18 16.96 40.82
C HIS A 175 -5.33 17.35 39.89
N VAL A 176 -6.45 16.61 39.94
CA VAL A 176 -7.71 17.05 39.32
C VAL A 176 -8.23 18.25 40.10
N GLN A 177 -8.57 19.33 39.39
CA GLN A 177 -9.02 20.58 39.97
C GLN A 177 -10.28 21.11 39.26
N ARG A 178 -11.05 21.96 39.96
CA ARG A 178 -12.18 22.68 39.36
C ARG A 178 -11.65 23.89 38.58
N HIS A 179 -12.09 24.02 37.33
CA HIS A 179 -11.84 25.19 36.49
C HIS A 179 -13.13 25.99 36.27
N PRO A 180 -13.19 27.26 36.73
CA PRO A 180 -14.37 28.11 36.53
C PRO A 180 -14.54 28.45 35.04
N LEU A 181 -15.78 28.41 34.55
CA LEU A 181 -16.12 28.71 33.15
C LEU A 181 -16.11 30.21 32.81
N ARG A 182 -16.15 31.09 33.80
CA ARG A 182 -16.07 32.55 33.62
C ARG A 182 -14.69 33.08 34.02
N ARG A 183 -14.05 33.82 33.11
CA ARG A 183 -12.94 34.74 33.42
C ARG A 183 -13.50 35.84 34.36
N GLN A 184 -13.55 35.58 35.65
CA GLN A 184 -13.72 36.66 36.62
C GLN A 184 -12.43 37.48 36.56
N LYS A 185 -12.59 38.73 36.15
CA LYS A 185 -11.57 39.77 36.20
C LYS A 185 -10.92 39.72 37.58
N ARG A 186 -9.58 39.70 37.60
CA ARG A 186 -8.70 39.89 38.77
C ARG A 186 -9.43 40.65 39.88
N ASP A 187 -9.71 39.97 40.99
CA ASP A 187 -9.32 40.40 42.34
C ASP A 187 -9.78 39.36 43.38
N ASN A 188 -8.86 39.10 44.31
CA ASN A 188 -9.00 38.38 45.57
C ASN A 188 -9.00 36.83 45.57
N LEU A 189 -7.98 36.31 46.26
CA LEU A 189 -7.87 34.98 46.83
C LEU A 189 -9.10 34.70 47.71
N VAL A 190 -10.11 34.04 47.16
CA VAL A 190 -11.28 33.60 47.92
C VAL A 190 -10.94 32.28 48.59
N ASN A 191 -10.73 32.32 49.92
CA ASN A 191 -10.81 31.13 50.75
C ASN A 191 -12.18 30.47 50.53
N LEU A 192 -12.19 29.19 50.15
CA LEU A 192 -13.42 28.41 49.99
C LEU A 192 -14.19 28.35 51.32
N PRO A 193 -15.49 28.69 51.35
CA PRO A 193 -16.34 28.40 52.51
C PRO A 193 -16.50 26.89 52.69
N GLU A 194 -16.53 26.43 53.95
CA GLU A 194 -16.66 25.03 54.40
C GLU A 194 -17.92 24.28 53.94
N ASN A 195 -18.77 24.89 53.11
CA ASN A 195 -19.93 24.24 52.49
C ASN A 195 -19.80 24.33 50.96
N SER A 196 -19.13 23.33 50.38
CA SER A 196 -18.99 23.16 48.93
C SER A 196 -20.37 23.11 48.26
N PRO A 197 -20.72 24.04 47.35
CA PRO A 197 -21.92 23.87 46.54
C PRO A 197 -21.73 22.66 45.62
N SER A 198 -22.81 21.92 45.40
CA SER A 198 -22.90 20.85 44.40
C SER A 198 -22.38 21.33 43.05
N VAL A 199 -21.64 20.49 42.33
CA VAL A 199 -21.09 20.79 41.00
C VAL A 199 -22.25 21.10 40.03
N ASP A 200 -22.60 22.36 39.89
CA ASP A 200 -23.54 22.80 38.86
C ASP A 200 -22.80 22.81 37.51
N LYS A 201 -23.34 22.07 36.55
CA LYS A 201 -22.77 21.81 35.22
C LYS A 201 -22.54 23.09 34.41
N ASN A 202 -23.23 24.17 34.77
CA ASN A 202 -23.18 25.45 34.05
C ASN A 202 -22.02 26.36 34.48
N ASP A 203 -21.39 26.12 35.63
CA ASP A 203 -20.42 27.05 36.23
C ASP A 203 -18.96 26.53 36.20
N TRP A 204 -18.75 25.22 36.12
CA TRP A 204 -17.43 24.60 36.30
C TRP A 204 -17.15 23.48 35.30
N LYS A 205 -15.92 23.45 34.77
CA LYS A 205 -15.33 22.28 34.11
C LYS A 205 -14.33 21.61 35.06
N ILE A 206 -14.15 20.31 34.89
CA ILE A 206 -13.24 19.53 35.75
C ILE A 206 -12.14 18.98 34.87
N GLY A 207 -10.91 19.06 35.35
CA GLY A 207 -9.75 18.77 34.55
C GLY A 207 -8.49 18.75 35.37
N PHE A 208 -7.37 18.54 34.70
CA PHE A 208 -6.05 18.64 35.30
C PHE A 208 -5.17 19.51 34.41
N VAL A 209 -4.21 20.17 35.05
CA VAL A 209 -3.29 21.10 34.40
C VAL A 209 -1.96 20.39 34.25
N LEU A 210 -1.39 20.43 33.06
CA LEU A 210 -0.06 19.92 32.77
C LEU A 210 0.82 21.09 32.36
N CYS A 211 1.93 21.31 33.05
CA CYS A 211 2.78 22.46 32.78
C CYS A 211 4.13 22.04 32.20
N SER A 212 4.72 22.94 31.42
CA SER A 212 6.12 22.86 30.99
C SER A 212 7.05 22.88 32.21
N GLU A 213 8.30 22.43 32.05
CA GLU A 213 9.32 22.41 33.11
C GLU A 213 9.53 23.78 33.78
N ASN A 214 9.40 24.87 33.01
CA ASN A 214 9.53 26.24 33.51
C ASN A 214 8.25 26.79 34.15
N ASN A 215 7.17 26.02 34.17
CA ASN A 215 5.85 26.39 34.67
C ASN A 215 5.25 27.67 34.03
N LYS A 216 5.73 28.06 32.85
CA LYS A 216 5.32 29.27 32.12
C LYS A 216 4.15 29.03 31.18
N ASP A 217 4.11 27.85 30.57
CA ASP A 217 3.05 27.43 29.67
C ASP A 217 2.42 26.15 30.22
N CYS A 218 1.10 26.19 30.36
CA CYS A 218 0.32 25.13 30.99
C CYS A 218 -0.84 24.76 30.07
N PHE A 219 -0.90 23.47 29.77
CA PHE A 219 -1.97 22.85 29.02
C PHE A 219 -3.11 22.48 29.97
N HIS A 220 -4.29 23.06 29.74
CA HIS A 220 -5.48 22.81 30.54
C HIS A 220 -6.35 21.77 29.86
N GLN A 221 -6.33 20.53 30.37
CA GLN A 221 -7.18 19.47 29.87
C GLN A 221 -8.50 19.48 30.67
N ALA A 222 -9.56 20.00 30.06
CA ALA A 222 -10.87 20.18 30.71
C ALA A 222 -11.93 19.26 30.09
N TYR A 223 -12.71 18.61 30.96
CA TYR A 223 -13.78 17.68 30.60
C TYR A 223 -15.14 18.23 31.01
N SER A 224 -16.19 17.76 30.31
CA SER A 224 -17.59 18.09 30.61
C SER A 224 -18.21 17.22 31.72
N SER A 225 -17.62 16.04 31.97
CA SER A 225 -18.10 15.07 32.96
C SER A 225 -16.98 14.73 33.94
N GLY A 226 -17.36 14.60 35.21
CA GLY A 226 -16.47 14.09 36.25
C GLY A 226 -15.97 12.68 36.03
N VAL A 227 -16.81 11.83 35.44
CA VAL A 227 -16.49 10.43 35.14
C VAL A 227 -15.33 10.36 34.16
N ASP A 228 -15.42 11.11 33.06
CA ASP A 228 -14.36 11.16 32.05
C ASP A 228 -13.09 11.80 32.61
N ALA A 229 -13.23 12.89 33.39
CA ALA A 229 -12.08 13.56 34.00
C ALA A 229 -11.28 12.65 34.93
N VAL A 230 -11.96 11.92 35.82
CA VAL A 230 -11.32 11.01 36.78
C VAL A 230 -10.72 9.81 36.06
N ARG A 231 -11.44 9.23 35.08
CA ARG A 231 -10.95 8.09 34.29
C ARG A 231 -9.67 8.43 33.53
N GLU A 232 -9.65 9.56 32.83
CA GLU A 232 -8.50 10.00 32.04
C GLU A 232 -7.31 10.37 32.93
N TRP A 233 -7.57 11.05 34.05
CA TRP A 233 -6.55 11.36 35.05
C TRP A 233 -5.95 10.09 35.66
N TYR A 234 -6.79 9.12 36.02
CA TYR A 234 -6.35 7.84 36.57
C TYR A 234 -5.55 7.06 35.53
N SER A 235 -6.02 7.01 34.28
CA SER A 235 -5.32 6.39 33.16
C SER A 235 -3.92 6.99 32.98
N PHE A 236 -3.80 8.33 32.97
CA PHE A 236 -2.53 9.04 32.83
C PHE A 236 -1.50 8.62 33.88
N HIS A 237 -1.88 8.58 35.17
CA HIS A 237 -0.97 8.14 36.25
C HIS A 237 -0.69 6.65 36.21
N TYR A 238 -1.71 5.84 35.91
CA TYR A 238 -1.58 4.40 35.80
C TYR A 238 -0.54 4.00 34.73
N ILE A 239 -0.59 4.64 33.56
CA ILE A 239 0.38 4.41 32.47
C ILE A 239 1.80 4.75 32.93
N ASN A 240 1.99 5.85 33.66
CA ASN A 240 3.29 6.21 34.19
C ASN A 240 3.81 5.18 35.21
N ILE A 241 2.94 4.64 36.06
CA ILE A 241 3.30 3.60 37.02
C ILE A 241 3.75 2.33 36.30
N LEU A 242 3.04 1.96 35.21
CA LEU A 242 3.42 0.82 34.37
C LEU A 242 4.76 1.04 33.66
N ALA A 243 5.02 2.26 33.16
CA ALA A 243 6.29 2.61 32.50
C ALA A 243 7.52 2.45 33.41
N GLN A 244 7.36 2.60 34.72
CA GLN A 244 8.43 2.37 35.70
C GLN A 244 8.80 0.88 35.86
N MET A 245 8.03 -0.04 35.27
CA MET A 245 8.27 -1.48 35.31
C MET A 245 8.29 -2.06 33.90
N PRO A 246 9.43 -1.95 33.19
CA PRO A 246 9.55 -2.40 31.82
C PRO A 246 9.64 -3.93 31.66
N ASP A 247 9.93 -4.68 32.73
CA ASP A 247 10.03 -6.14 32.64
C ASP A 247 8.64 -6.79 32.63
N ALA A 248 8.17 -7.11 31.43
CA ALA A 248 6.92 -7.83 31.21
C ALA A 248 6.87 -9.19 31.94
N LYS A 249 8.01 -9.82 32.24
CA LYS A 249 8.05 -11.10 32.99
C LYS A 249 7.66 -10.94 34.45
N ALA A 250 7.84 -9.76 35.02
CA ALA A 250 7.38 -9.45 36.38
C ALA A 250 5.86 -9.20 36.45
N LEU A 251 5.21 -9.09 35.30
CA LEU A 251 3.76 -8.90 35.11
C LEU A 251 3.10 -10.18 34.57
N ASP A 252 3.80 -11.31 34.57
CA ASP A 252 3.30 -12.56 34.00
C ASP A 252 2.54 -13.39 35.07
N GLU A 253 1.28 -13.01 35.29
CA GLU A 253 0.27 -13.87 35.94
C GLU A 253 -0.68 -14.40 34.84
N SER A 254 -0.12 -15.06 33.81
CA SER A 254 -0.88 -15.62 32.70
C SER A 254 -1.56 -16.93 33.09
N ASP A 255 -2.84 -16.85 33.49
CA ASP A 255 -3.68 -18.04 33.63
C ASP A 255 -4.76 -18.07 32.54
N PHE A 256 -4.39 -18.62 31.38
CA PHE A 256 -5.29 -18.79 30.24
C PHE A 256 -6.54 -19.61 30.61
N GLU A 257 -6.37 -20.66 31.42
CA GLU A 257 -7.47 -21.56 31.84
C GLU A 257 -8.50 -20.81 32.71
N ASN A 258 -8.07 -19.79 33.45
CA ASN A 258 -8.99 -18.96 34.24
C ASN A 258 -9.84 -18.02 33.39
N PHE A 259 -9.40 -17.65 32.18
CA PHE A 259 -10.13 -16.73 31.31
C PHE A 259 -10.93 -17.46 30.23
N ILE A 260 -10.35 -18.47 29.58
CA ILE A 260 -10.99 -19.24 28.50
C ILE A 260 -11.31 -20.63 29.03
N TYR A 261 -12.60 -20.89 29.25
CA TYR A 261 -13.11 -22.14 29.82
C TYR A 261 -13.26 -23.27 28.80
N ALA A 262 -13.45 -22.93 27.53
CA ALA A 262 -13.51 -23.92 26.46
C ALA A 262 -13.11 -23.28 25.14
N CYS A 263 -12.26 -23.98 24.38
CA CYS A 263 -11.88 -23.61 23.02
C CYS A 263 -12.23 -24.74 22.05
N ARG A 264 -13.02 -24.42 21.01
CA ARG A 264 -13.32 -25.35 19.92
C ARG A 264 -13.18 -24.67 18.57
N PHE A 265 -12.40 -25.25 17.67
CA PHE A 265 -12.27 -24.80 16.28
C PHE A 265 -12.52 -25.97 15.34
N ASN A 266 -13.43 -25.79 14.37
CA ASN A 266 -13.76 -26.82 13.38
C ASN A 266 -14.04 -28.20 14.01
N GLU A 267 -14.90 -28.21 15.03
CA GLU A 267 -15.28 -29.38 15.83
C GLU A 267 -14.18 -30.03 16.69
N ALA A 268 -12.93 -29.60 16.59
CA ALA A 268 -11.82 -30.05 17.43
C ALA A 268 -11.57 -29.10 18.61
N THR A 269 -11.07 -29.64 19.73
CA THR A 269 -10.67 -28.82 20.89
C THR A 269 -9.37 -28.08 20.59
N CYS A 270 -9.27 -26.81 21.00
CA CYS A 270 -8.11 -25.95 20.79
C CYS A 270 -7.39 -25.52 22.07
N ASP A 271 -7.64 -26.19 23.20
CA ASP A 271 -7.04 -25.85 24.50
C ASP A 271 -5.50 -26.02 24.50
N LYS A 272 -4.96 -26.91 23.65
CA LYS A 272 -3.51 -27.12 23.44
C LYS A 272 -2.94 -26.35 22.25
N ALA A 273 -3.73 -25.46 21.64
CA ALA A 273 -3.25 -24.69 20.51
C ALA A 273 -2.17 -23.69 20.95
N ASN A 274 -1.19 -23.44 20.09
CA ASN A 274 -0.21 -22.38 20.32
C ASN A 274 -0.93 -21.03 20.17
N TYR A 275 -1.16 -20.35 21.30
CA TYR A 275 -1.59 -18.95 21.34
C TYR A 275 -0.42 -18.06 21.74
N THR A 276 -0.45 -16.81 21.27
CA THR A 276 0.46 -15.77 21.77
C THR A 276 -0.25 -14.97 22.87
N HIS A 277 0.46 -14.70 23.96
CA HIS A 277 -0.04 -13.88 25.07
C HIS A 277 0.70 -12.55 25.08
N PHE A 278 -0.04 -11.47 25.31
CA PHE A 278 0.52 -10.16 25.61
C PHE A 278 -0.40 -9.40 26.56
N HIS A 279 0.16 -8.50 27.34
CA HIS A 279 -0.61 -7.62 28.22
C HIS A 279 -0.86 -6.28 27.54
N HIS A 280 -2.14 -5.89 27.43
CA HIS A 280 -2.54 -4.57 26.98
C HIS A 280 -2.75 -3.64 28.18
N PRO A 281 -2.15 -2.43 28.21
CA PRO A 281 -2.19 -1.55 29.37
C PRO A 281 -3.61 -1.23 29.88
N LEU A 282 -4.58 -1.02 28.97
CA LEU A 282 -5.96 -0.66 29.35
C LEU A 282 -6.90 -1.84 29.56
N TYR A 283 -6.67 -2.95 28.84
CA TYR A 283 -7.65 -4.04 28.76
C TYR A 283 -7.25 -5.20 29.67
N GLY A 284 -5.95 -5.42 29.87
CA GLY A 284 -5.42 -6.53 30.63
C GLY A 284 -4.83 -7.61 29.72
N ASN A 285 -5.05 -8.88 30.05
CA ASN A 285 -4.46 -10.00 29.34
C ASN A 285 -5.16 -10.22 27.99
N CYS A 286 -4.35 -10.35 26.95
CA CYS A 286 -4.79 -10.62 25.59
C CYS A 286 -4.16 -11.92 25.07
N TYR A 287 -4.98 -12.69 24.35
CA TYR A 287 -4.60 -13.97 23.76
C TYR A 287 -4.93 -13.95 22.28
N THR A 288 -3.93 -14.17 21.43
CA THR A 288 -4.13 -14.23 19.98
C THR A 288 -4.00 -15.66 19.49
N PHE A 289 -5.05 -16.13 18.83
CA PHE A 289 -5.10 -17.42 18.15
C PHE A 289 -4.66 -17.27 16.69
N ASN A 290 -3.95 -18.27 16.17
CA ASN A 290 -3.64 -18.41 14.73
C ASN A 290 -2.85 -17.23 14.11
N ASP A 291 -1.92 -16.63 14.87
CA ASP A 291 -1.10 -15.50 14.40
C ASP A 291 0.16 -15.95 13.65
N ASN A 292 1.01 -16.75 14.30
CA ASN A 292 2.32 -17.17 13.75
C ASN A 292 2.59 -18.66 14.04
N SER A 293 1.67 -19.54 13.64
CA SER A 293 1.82 -20.99 13.77
C SER A 293 2.31 -21.63 12.46
N SER A 294 3.11 -22.69 12.57
CA SER A 294 3.56 -23.50 11.43
C SER A 294 2.40 -24.19 10.71
N SER A 295 1.29 -24.45 11.41
CA SER A 295 0.01 -24.89 10.84
C SER A 295 -1.06 -23.83 11.07
N LEU A 296 -1.40 -23.09 10.01
CA LEU A 296 -2.49 -22.13 10.04
C LEU A 296 -3.84 -22.84 10.01
N TRP A 297 -4.78 -22.33 10.79
CA TRP A 297 -6.16 -22.79 10.77
C TRP A 297 -6.82 -22.41 9.44
N THR A 298 -7.52 -23.37 8.84
CA THR A 298 -8.28 -23.16 7.61
C THR A 298 -9.73 -23.56 7.83
N SER A 299 -10.64 -22.79 7.26
CA SER A 299 -12.08 -23.07 7.28
C SER A 299 -12.50 -23.52 5.88
N SER A 300 -12.92 -24.77 5.77
CA SER A 300 -13.36 -25.37 4.50
C SER A 300 -14.82 -25.08 4.20
N LEU A 301 -15.65 -24.91 5.23
CA LEU A 301 -17.09 -24.70 5.13
C LEU A 301 -17.49 -23.50 6.01
N PRO A 302 -18.40 -22.63 5.54
CA PRO A 302 -18.94 -21.56 6.36
C PRO A 302 -19.84 -22.13 7.48
N GLY A 303 -20.18 -21.26 8.44
CA GLY A 303 -21.11 -21.56 9.54
C GLY A 303 -20.46 -21.82 10.89
N ILE A 304 -21.29 -21.74 11.94
CA ILE A 304 -20.86 -21.70 13.35
C ILE A 304 -20.06 -22.94 13.78
N ASN A 305 -20.47 -24.14 13.36
CA ASN A 305 -19.82 -25.39 13.76
C ASN A 305 -18.39 -25.54 13.21
N ASN A 306 -18.13 -24.92 12.06
CA ASN A 306 -16.85 -24.93 11.35
C ASN A 306 -15.97 -23.72 11.69
N GLY A 307 -16.44 -22.87 12.61
CA GLY A 307 -15.73 -21.68 13.10
C GLY A 307 -15.03 -21.92 14.44
N LEU A 308 -14.67 -20.82 15.08
CA LEU A 308 -14.14 -20.77 16.44
C LEU A 308 -15.28 -20.55 17.43
N SER A 309 -15.39 -21.39 18.45
CA SER A 309 -16.33 -21.26 19.55
C SER A 309 -15.56 -21.22 20.87
N LEU A 310 -15.80 -20.18 21.65
CA LEU A 310 -15.13 -19.89 22.91
C LEU A 310 -16.17 -19.73 24.01
N VAL A 311 -15.88 -20.28 25.19
CA VAL A 311 -16.57 -19.93 26.43
C VAL A 311 -15.59 -19.14 27.28
N VAL A 312 -15.93 -17.89 27.57
CA VAL A 312 -15.02 -16.94 28.22
C VAL A 312 -15.59 -16.48 29.56
N ARG A 313 -14.72 -16.38 30.54
CA ARG A 313 -15.03 -15.78 31.83
C ARG A 313 -14.92 -14.27 31.71
N THR A 314 -16.02 -13.58 31.94
CA THR A 314 -16.05 -12.12 32.02
C THR A 314 -16.10 -11.76 33.50
N GLU A 315 -14.97 -11.37 34.07
CA GLU A 315 -14.89 -10.97 35.48
C GLU A 315 -15.88 -9.84 35.77
N GLN A 316 -16.53 -9.91 36.94
CA GLN A 316 -17.48 -8.88 37.40
C GLN A 316 -16.92 -8.01 38.52
N ASN A 317 -15.87 -8.47 39.19
CA ASN A 317 -15.16 -7.71 40.20
C ASN A 317 -13.88 -7.19 39.55
N ASP A 318 -13.97 -5.98 38.99
CA ASP A 318 -12.83 -5.37 38.33
C ASP A 318 -11.69 -5.14 39.34
N PHE A 319 -10.47 -5.47 38.95
CA PHE A 319 -9.30 -5.23 39.79
C PHE A 319 -9.10 -3.72 39.97
N ILE A 320 -9.35 -2.92 38.92
CA ILE A 320 -9.18 -1.47 38.94
C ILE A 320 -10.49 -0.78 38.51
N PRO A 321 -11.42 -0.50 39.44
CA PRO A 321 -12.74 0.05 39.10
C PRO A 321 -12.72 1.48 38.56
N LEU A 322 -11.60 2.20 38.74
CA LEU A 322 -11.41 3.57 38.26
C LEU A 322 -10.94 3.63 36.79
N LEU A 323 -10.46 2.50 36.25
CA LEU A 323 -9.96 2.39 34.88
C LEU A 323 -10.85 1.48 34.03
N SER A 324 -11.17 0.28 34.54
CA SER A 324 -12.16 -0.59 33.92
C SER A 324 -13.55 -0.25 34.45
N THR A 325 -14.32 0.43 33.61
CA THR A 325 -15.73 0.75 33.87
C THR A 325 -16.68 -0.12 33.05
N VAL A 326 -16.14 -1.15 32.39
CA VAL A 326 -16.87 -1.99 31.42
C VAL A 326 -16.64 -3.46 31.73
N THR A 327 -17.72 -4.23 31.83
CA THR A 327 -17.65 -5.68 32.06
C THR A 327 -17.89 -6.45 30.76
N GLY A 328 -17.09 -7.48 30.52
CA GLY A 328 -17.14 -8.25 29.29
C GLY A 328 -15.77 -8.76 28.86
N ALA A 329 -15.68 -9.10 27.58
CA ALA A 329 -14.42 -9.38 26.89
C ALA A 329 -14.39 -8.60 25.57
N ARG A 330 -13.21 -8.43 24.98
CA ARG A 330 -13.06 -7.73 23.70
C ARG A 330 -12.40 -8.65 22.69
N VAL A 331 -13.00 -8.78 21.51
CA VAL A 331 -12.56 -9.65 20.43
C VAL A 331 -12.12 -8.79 19.25
N MET A 332 -10.98 -9.07 18.65
CA MET A 332 -10.55 -8.46 17.40
C MET A 332 -10.18 -9.55 16.41
N VAL A 333 -10.60 -9.37 15.16
CA VAL A 333 -10.21 -10.23 14.04
C VAL A 333 -9.23 -9.44 13.18
N HIS A 334 -8.06 -10.02 12.92
CA HIS A 334 -7.05 -9.40 12.08
C HIS A 334 -6.33 -10.44 11.23
N ASP A 335 -5.59 -9.98 10.23
CA ASP A 335 -4.88 -10.87 9.32
C ASP A 335 -3.56 -11.34 9.98
N GLN A 336 -2.94 -12.42 9.49
CA GLN A 336 -1.77 -13.01 10.17
C GLN A 336 -0.56 -12.07 10.17
N ASN A 337 0.29 -12.13 11.19
CA ASN A 337 1.49 -11.27 11.28
C ASN A 337 1.17 -9.76 11.25
N GLU A 338 -0.05 -9.37 11.62
CA GLU A 338 -0.46 -8.00 11.95
C GLU A 338 -0.65 -7.88 13.46
N PRO A 339 -0.31 -6.72 14.05
CA PRO A 339 -0.49 -6.52 15.48
C PRO A 339 -1.98 -6.30 15.80
N ALA A 340 -2.39 -6.78 16.97
CA ALA A 340 -3.75 -6.64 17.47
C ALA A 340 -4.01 -5.24 18.04
N PHE A 341 -4.43 -4.30 17.19
CA PHE A 341 -4.83 -2.95 17.59
C PHE A 341 -6.24 -2.93 18.21
N MET A 342 -6.33 -3.39 19.46
CA MET A 342 -7.60 -3.54 20.20
C MET A 342 -8.43 -2.26 20.33
N ASP A 343 -7.80 -1.09 20.29
CA ASP A 343 -8.48 0.21 20.34
C ASP A 343 -9.30 0.51 19.08
N ASP A 344 -8.79 0.13 17.90
CA ASP A 344 -9.37 0.53 16.61
C ASP A 344 -10.37 -0.51 16.08
N GLY A 345 -10.08 -1.81 16.25
CA GLY A 345 -10.83 -2.91 15.63
C GLY A 345 -11.54 -3.86 16.62
N GLY A 346 -11.59 -3.53 17.90
CA GLY A 346 -12.14 -4.43 18.92
C GLY A 346 -13.67 -4.39 19.03
N PHE A 347 -14.27 -5.58 19.11
CA PHE A 347 -15.68 -5.85 19.31
C PHE A 347 -15.94 -6.26 20.77
N ASN A 348 -16.86 -5.59 21.46
CA ASN A 348 -17.16 -5.90 22.87
C ASN A 348 -18.20 -7.02 22.98
N VAL A 349 -17.87 -8.03 23.79
CA VAL A 349 -18.72 -9.17 24.13
C VAL A 349 -19.34 -8.94 25.49
N ARG A 350 -20.67 -8.99 25.55
CA ARG A 350 -21.43 -8.80 26.79
C ARG A 350 -21.45 -10.11 27.62
N PRO A 351 -21.34 -10.02 28.95
CA PRO A 351 -21.57 -11.15 29.85
C PRO A 351 -23.00 -11.71 29.75
N GLY A 352 -23.16 -13.03 29.89
CA GLY A 352 -24.47 -13.70 29.97
C GLY A 352 -25.22 -13.87 28.65
N ILE A 353 -24.52 -13.68 27.52
CA ILE A 353 -25.07 -13.90 26.20
C ILE A 353 -24.11 -14.73 25.35
N GLU A 354 -24.67 -15.36 24.32
CA GLU A 354 -23.93 -15.90 23.20
C GLU A 354 -23.88 -14.84 22.10
N THR A 355 -22.66 -14.52 21.67
CA THR A 355 -22.39 -13.56 20.60
C THR A 355 -21.85 -14.33 19.40
N SER A 356 -22.65 -14.39 18.34
CA SER A 356 -22.30 -15.05 17.09
C SER A 356 -21.85 -14.00 16.08
N ILE A 357 -20.54 -13.92 15.86
CA ILE A 357 -19.87 -12.98 14.98
C ILE A 357 -19.67 -13.66 13.61
N SER A 358 -20.43 -13.24 12.62
CA SER A 358 -20.19 -13.60 11.23
C SER A 358 -19.16 -12.64 10.62
N MET A 359 -18.26 -13.17 9.81
CA MET A 359 -17.23 -12.38 9.15
C MET A 359 -17.25 -12.57 7.63
N ARG A 360 -17.07 -11.44 6.92
CA ARG A 360 -16.89 -11.40 5.47
C ARG A 360 -15.52 -10.82 5.15
N LYS A 361 -14.73 -11.58 4.39
CA LYS A 361 -13.39 -11.17 3.96
C LYS A 361 -13.49 -10.34 2.68
N GLU A 362 -12.87 -9.17 2.70
CA GLU A 362 -12.71 -8.30 1.53
C GLU A 362 -11.23 -7.97 1.36
N MET A 363 -10.69 -8.23 0.17
CA MET A 363 -9.30 -7.94 -0.16
C MET A 363 -9.25 -6.85 -1.22
N THR A 364 -8.41 -5.84 -1.00
CA THR A 364 -8.14 -4.78 -1.98
C THR A 364 -6.69 -4.90 -2.46
N MET A 365 -6.50 -4.93 -3.77
CA MET A 365 -5.20 -4.97 -4.44
C MET A 365 -5.08 -3.77 -5.37
N ARG A 366 -4.20 -2.84 -5.02
CA ARG A 366 -3.92 -1.61 -5.77
C ARG A 366 -2.64 -1.76 -6.59
N LEU A 367 -2.53 -1.00 -7.66
CA LEU A 367 -1.30 -0.91 -8.45
C LEU A 367 -0.33 0.09 -7.82
N GLY A 368 0.89 -0.35 -7.52
CA GLY A 368 1.93 0.53 -6.97
C GLY A 368 2.56 1.48 -7.99
N GLY A 369 3.50 2.29 -7.50
CA GLY A 369 4.32 3.17 -8.33
C GLY A 369 3.55 4.38 -8.86
N SER A 370 3.54 4.58 -10.18
CA SER A 370 2.90 5.75 -10.80
C SER A 370 1.37 5.68 -10.88
N TYR A 371 0.77 4.51 -10.65
CA TYR A 371 -0.69 4.32 -10.71
C TYR A 371 -1.39 4.74 -9.41
N SER A 372 -0.88 4.31 -8.26
CA SER A 372 -1.37 4.70 -6.95
C SER A 372 -0.22 4.90 -5.97
N ASP A 373 -0.42 5.84 -5.05
CA ASP A 373 0.48 6.09 -3.92
C ASP A 373 0.29 5.01 -2.84
N CYS A 374 0.85 3.82 -3.10
CA CYS A 374 0.86 2.70 -2.18
C CYS A 374 2.23 2.03 -2.11
N THR A 375 2.48 1.32 -1.02
CA THR A 375 3.70 0.55 -0.77
C THR A 375 3.39 -0.94 -0.64
N GLU A 376 4.29 -1.80 -1.13
CA GLU A 376 4.12 -3.25 -1.03
C GLU A 376 4.52 -3.79 0.36
N ASP A 377 5.66 -3.33 0.89
CA ASP A 377 6.27 -3.85 2.12
C ASP A 377 6.63 -2.75 3.14
N GLY A 378 6.50 -1.48 2.77
CA GLY A 378 6.89 -0.33 3.59
C GLY A 378 8.37 0.06 3.51
N SER A 379 9.17 -0.56 2.62
CA SER A 379 10.61 -0.28 2.50
C SER A 379 10.92 1.10 1.92
N ASP A 380 10.01 1.66 1.14
CA ASP A 380 10.04 3.00 0.55
C ASP A 380 9.55 4.10 1.51
N VAL A 381 9.01 3.73 2.67
CA VAL A 381 8.49 4.65 3.68
C VAL A 381 9.65 5.11 4.59
N PRO A 382 9.84 6.42 4.79
CA PRO A 382 10.97 6.94 5.58
C PRO A 382 10.85 6.70 7.09
N VAL A 383 9.73 6.14 7.54
CA VAL A 383 9.42 5.86 8.96
C VAL A 383 9.83 4.42 9.28
N GLN A 384 10.70 4.27 10.27
CA GLN A 384 11.07 2.94 10.76
C GLN A 384 9.86 2.23 11.39
N ASN A 385 9.63 0.98 10.98
CA ASN A 385 8.65 0.12 11.62
C ASN A 385 9.15 -0.32 13.01
N LEU A 386 8.47 0.10 14.07
CA LEU A 386 8.79 -0.28 15.45
C LEU A 386 8.12 -1.60 15.89
N TYR A 387 7.13 -2.07 15.15
CA TYR A 387 6.44 -3.32 15.42
C TYR A 387 7.16 -4.47 14.71
N SER A 388 7.29 -5.62 15.37
CA SER A 388 7.81 -6.86 14.78
C SER A 388 6.75 -7.56 13.91
N SER A 389 6.05 -6.80 13.08
CA SER A 389 4.92 -7.23 12.25
C SER A 389 5.08 -6.71 10.83
N ARG A 390 4.22 -7.14 9.90
CA ARG A 390 4.19 -6.55 8.56
C ARG A 390 3.78 -5.08 8.58
N TYR A 391 4.08 -4.40 7.48
CA TYR A 391 3.65 -3.02 7.28
C TYR A 391 2.12 -2.92 7.17
N THR A 392 1.55 -2.03 7.97
CA THR A 392 0.18 -1.54 7.82
C THR A 392 0.18 -0.02 8.01
N GLU A 393 -0.88 0.64 7.54
CA GLU A 393 -1.02 2.10 7.70
C GLU A 393 -0.96 2.50 9.18
N GLN A 394 -1.65 1.75 10.06
CA GLN A 394 -1.67 2.02 11.50
C GLN A 394 -0.32 1.76 12.18
N VAL A 395 0.41 0.72 11.75
CA VAL A 395 1.78 0.44 12.23
C VAL A 395 2.70 1.63 11.95
N CYS A 396 2.65 2.18 10.74
CA CYS A 396 3.47 3.33 10.37
C CYS A 396 3.08 4.58 11.16
N ILE A 397 1.79 4.89 11.26
CA ILE A 397 1.30 6.10 11.94
C ILE A 397 1.70 6.09 13.42
N ARG A 398 1.49 4.96 14.12
CA ARG A 398 1.87 4.80 15.53
C ARG A 398 3.39 4.84 15.72
N SER A 399 4.16 4.24 14.80
CA SER A 399 5.62 4.31 14.81
C SER A 399 6.13 5.75 14.60
N CYS A 400 5.54 6.48 13.65
CA CYS A 400 5.87 7.88 13.39
C CYS A 400 5.60 8.77 14.62
N PHE A 401 4.45 8.60 15.27
CA PHE A 401 4.13 9.33 16.50
C PHE A 401 5.13 9.01 17.62
N GLN A 402 5.45 7.73 17.82
CA GLN A 402 6.40 7.30 18.85
C GLN A 402 7.82 7.85 18.61
N LEU A 403 8.29 7.88 17.36
CA LEU A 403 9.59 8.46 17.02
C LEU A 403 9.62 9.97 17.30
N ASN A 404 8.57 10.71 16.94
CA ASN A 404 8.46 12.15 17.25
C ASN A 404 8.36 12.40 18.77
N MET A 405 7.72 11.49 19.52
CA MET A 405 7.65 11.56 20.98
C MET A 405 9.05 11.44 21.59
N VAL A 406 9.87 10.50 21.13
CA VAL A 406 11.25 10.36 21.59
C VAL A 406 12.11 11.57 21.19
N GLU A 407 11.98 12.04 19.94
CA GLU A 407 12.77 13.17 19.42
C GLU A 407 12.49 14.48 20.16
N ARG A 408 11.21 14.78 20.45
CA ARG A 408 10.80 16.07 21.04
C ARG A 408 10.68 16.05 22.55
N CYS A 409 10.21 14.93 23.13
CA CYS A 409 9.96 14.81 24.57
C CYS A 409 11.05 14.04 25.30
N GLY A 410 11.98 13.39 24.60
CA GLY A 410 13.09 12.65 25.18
C GLY A 410 12.73 11.29 25.79
N CYS A 411 11.47 10.86 25.67
CA CYS A 411 10.98 9.61 26.23
C CYS A 411 9.91 8.96 25.35
N ALA A 412 9.73 7.65 25.50
CA ALA A 412 8.79 6.85 24.71
C ALA A 412 7.44 6.70 25.41
N TYR A 413 6.35 6.70 24.65
CA TYR A 413 5.01 6.44 25.18
C TYR A 413 4.80 4.95 25.41
N TYR A 414 4.21 4.58 26.54
CA TYR A 414 4.13 3.18 27.01
C TYR A 414 3.21 2.27 26.17
N PHE A 415 2.22 2.81 25.46
CA PHE A 415 1.33 2.00 24.61
C PHE A 415 1.98 1.48 23.34
N TYR A 416 3.07 2.10 22.93
CA TYR A 416 3.74 1.78 21.69
C TYR A 416 5.07 1.08 21.98
N PRO A 417 5.53 0.19 21.09
CA PRO A 417 6.81 -0.46 21.24
C PRO A 417 7.93 0.55 21.50
N LEU A 418 8.86 0.17 22.38
CA LEU A 418 10.00 0.98 22.74
C LEU A 418 11.04 0.99 21.60
N PRO A 419 11.43 2.15 21.06
CA PRO A 419 12.55 2.24 20.12
C PRO A 419 13.88 1.84 20.77
N ALA A 420 14.82 1.33 19.99
CA ALA A 420 16.14 0.94 20.48
C ALA A 420 16.89 2.15 21.08
N GLY A 421 17.36 2.01 22.32
CA GLY A 421 18.11 3.06 23.03
C GLY A 421 17.26 4.15 23.70
N ALA A 422 15.93 4.10 23.58
CA ALA A 422 15.01 4.97 24.31
C ALA A 422 14.54 4.34 25.63
N GLU A 423 14.02 5.16 26.54
CA GLU A 423 13.35 4.71 27.76
C GLU A 423 11.90 5.21 27.80
N TYR A 424 11.03 4.50 28.50
CA TYR A 424 9.64 4.96 28.69
C TYR A 424 9.56 6.21 29.56
N CYS A 425 8.54 7.03 29.31
CA CYS A 425 8.27 8.24 30.09
C CYS A 425 7.95 7.93 31.56
N ASP A 426 8.54 8.72 32.46
CA ASP A 426 8.32 8.61 33.90
C ASP A 426 8.37 10.02 34.53
N TYR A 427 7.41 10.38 35.39
CA TYR A 427 7.42 11.60 36.20
C TYR A 427 8.71 11.83 36.98
N THR A 428 9.44 10.78 37.37
CA THR A 428 10.69 10.95 38.13
C THR A 428 11.86 11.41 37.27
N LYS A 429 11.88 11.00 35.99
CA LYS A 429 12.93 11.33 35.03
C LYS A 429 12.56 12.54 34.17
N HIS A 430 11.29 12.60 33.74
CA HIS A 430 10.75 13.54 32.77
C HIS A 430 9.53 14.25 33.37
N VAL A 431 9.75 15.27 34.19
CA VAL A 431 8.67 15.93 34.98
C VAL A 431 7.53 16.46 34.10
N ALA A 432 7.85 16.99 32.92
CA ALA A 432 6.89 17.61 31.99
C ALA A 432 6.48 16.73 30.80
N TRP A 433 6.68 15.39 30.87
CA TRP A 433 6.38 14.50 29.74
C TRP A 433 4.90 14.58 29.31
N GLY A 434 3.98 14.73 30.28
CA GLY A 434 2.55 14.86 30.00
C GLY A 434 2.22 16.10 29.19
N TYR A 435 2.77 17.26 29.57
CA TYR A 435 2.58 18.51 28.80
C TYR A 435 3.10 18.33 27.36
N CYS A 436 4.27 17.72 27.20
CA CYS A 436 4.84 17.45 25.88
C CYS A 436 3.96 16.50 25.06
N TYR A 437 3.48 15.40 25.66
CA TYR A 437 2.59 14.43 25.01
C TYR A 437 1.29 15.08 24.51
N TYR A 438 0.58 15.85 25.35
CA TYR A 438 -0.70 16.45 24.95
C TYR A 438 -0.53 17.54 23.88
N LYS A 439 0.56 18.31 23.96
CA LYS A 439 0.91 19.28 22.90
C LYS A 439 1.23 18.56 21.59
N LEU A 440 2.04 17.50 21.65
CA LEU A 440 2.39 16.69 20.50
C LEU A 440 1.16 16.00 19.89
N LEU A 441 0.25 15.52 20.73
CA LEU A 441 -1.01 14.92 20.29
C LEU A 441 -1.91 15.92 19.57
N ALA A 442 -1.95 17.17 20.03
CA ALA A 442 -2.69 18.24 19.33
C ALA A 442 -2.07 18.55 17.96
N GLU A 443 -0.73 18.63 17.88
CA GLU A 443 0.00 18.82 16.62
C GLU A 443 -0.14 17.63 15.66
N PHE A 444 -0.14 16.40 16.19
CA PHE A 444 -0.39 15.19 15.44
C PHE A 444 -1.78 15.19 14.81
N LYS A 445 -2.83 15.54 15.58
CA LYS A 445 -4.20 15.68 15.06
C LYS A 445 -4.35 16.78 14.02
N ALA A 446 -3.51 17.81 14.08
CA ALA A 446 -3.46 18.89 13.11
C ALA A 446 -2.54 18.59 11.90
N ASP A 447 -2.00 17.36 11.79
CA ASP A 447 -1.05 16.92 10.77
C ASP A 447 0.23 17.77 10.65
N VAL A 448 0.63 18.44 11.72
CA VAL A 448 1.88 19.25 11.74
C VAL A 448 3.12 18.35 11.68
N LEU A 449 3.01 17.11 12.17
CA LEU A 449 4.11 16.12 12.14
C LEU A 449 4.29 15.48 10.74
N GLY A 450 3.28 15.60 9.87
CA GLY A 450 3.26 15.03 8.53
C GLY A 450 3.26 13.50 8.51
N CYS A 451 2.84 12.83 9.61
CA CYS A 451 2.82 11.37 9.67
C CYS A 451 1.84 10.76 8.65
N PHE A 452 0.70 11.42 8.40
CA PHE A 452 -0.31 10.93 7.46
C PHE A 452 0.15 11.02 6.01
N HIS A 453 1.02 11.97 5.67
CA HIS A 453 1.65 12.05 4.34
C HIS A 453 2.86 11.14 4.20
N LYS A 454 3.65 10.95 5.27
CA LYS A 454 4.82 10.05 5.23
C LYS A 454 4.43 8.58 5.13
N CYS A 455 3.35 8.19 5.80
CA CYS A 455 2.86 6.82 5.83
C CYS A 455 1.94 6.54 4.64
N ARG A 456 2.46 5.80 3.66
CA ARG A 456 1.69 5.34 2.49
C ARG A 456 0.73 4.21 2.87
N LYS A 457 -0.32 4.02 2.07
CA LYS A 457 -1.22 2.88 2.25
C LYS A 457 -0.60 1.60 1.68
N PRO A 458 -0.86 0.41 2.26
CA PRO A 458 -0.39 -0.83 1.67
C PRO A 458 -1.13 -1.10 0.34
N CYS A 459 -0.42 -1.60 -0.67
CA CYS A 459 -1.03 -1.96 -1.96
C CYS A 459 -1.96 -3.18 -1.83
N LYS A 460 -1.65 -4.10 -0.91
CA LYS A 460 -2.48 -5.24 -0.57
C LYS A 460 -3.03 -5.06 0.84
N MET A 461 -4.35 -4.96 0.95
CA MET A 461 -5.05 -4.81 2.23
C MET A 461 -6.15 -5.86 2.35
N THR A 462 -6.24 -6.48 3.52
CA THR A 462 -7.33 -7.39 3.88
C THR A 462 -8.19 -6.72 4.95
N GLU A 463 -9.50 -6.69 4.76
CA GLU A 463 -10.46 -6.20 5.73
C GLU A 463 -11.49 -7.30 6.06
N TYR A 464 -11.90 -7.35 7.33
CA TYR A 464 -12.94 -8.26 7.81
C TYR A 464 -14.14 -7.46 8.25
N GLN A 465 -15.22 -7.53 7.48
CA GLN A 465 -16.51 -6.96 7.89
C GLN A 465 -17.16 -7.91 8.89
N LEU A 466 -17.46 -7.39 10.08
CA LEU A 466 -18.02 -8.17 11.19
C LEU A 466 -19.49 -7.81 11.38
N SER A 467 -20.34 -8.83 11.45
CA SER A 467 -21.75 -8.71 11.85
C SER A 467 -22.02 -9.60 13.05
N ALA A 468 -22.88 -9.17 13.98
CA ALA A 468 -23.10 -9.90 15.23
C ALA A 468 -24.58 -10.18 15.49
N GLY A 469 -24.88 -11.45 15.77
CA GLY A 469 -26.15 -11.90 16.35
C GLY A 469 -25.97 -12.19 17.85
N TYR A 470 -26.98 -11.84 18.65
CA TYR A 470 -26.94 -12.01 20.10
C TYR A 470 -28.11 -12.87 20.58
N SER A 471 -27.83 -13.84 21.44
CA SER A 471 -28.83 -14.69 22.10
C SER A 471 -28.50 -14.86 23.58
N ARG A 472 -29.51 -15.09 24.42
CA ARG A 472 -29.27 -15.32 25.86
C ARG A 472 -28.55 -16.66 26.06
N TRP A 473 -27.46 -16.66 26.82
CA TRP A 473 -26.75 -17.88 27.20
C TRP A 473 -26.15 -17.73 28.61
N PRO A 474 -26.41 -18.68 29.53
CA PRO A 474 -27.27 -19.86 29.39
C PRO A 474 -28.78 -19.53 29.29
N SER A 475 -29.58 -20.48 28.79
CA SER A 475 -31.05 -20.42 28.86
C SER A 475 -31.51 -20.61 30.31
N ALA A 476 -32.70 -20.13 30.66
CA ALA A 476 -33.23 -20.25 32.04
C ALA A 476 -33.29 -21.70 32.55
N VAL A 477 -33.56 -22.67 31.67
CA VAL A 477 -33.62 -24.11 32.02
C VAL A 477 -32.22 -24.73 32.08
N SER A 478 -31.28 -24.21 31.29
CA SER A 478 -29.90 -24.74 31.28
C SER A 478 -28.98 -24.09 32.30
N GLU A 479 -29.41 -22.99 32.92
CA GLU A 479 -28.60 -22.17 33.81
C GLU A 479 -27.97 -22.99 34.95
N ASP A 480 -28.79 -23.76 35.66
CA ASP A 480 -28.36 -24.55 36.83
C ASP A 480 -27.29 -25.58 36.49
N TRP A 481 -27.51 -26.41 35.46
CA TRP A 481 -26.58 -27.47 35.14
C TRP A 481 -25.32 -26.96 34.45
N VAL A 482 -25.42 -25.90 33.63
CA VAL A 482 -24.25 -25.28 32.99
C VAL A 482 -23.33 -24.68 34.05
N PHE A 483 -23.88 -23.92 35.01
CA PHE A 483 -23.07 -23.36 36.08
C PHE A 483 -22.49 -24.42 37.02
N TYR A 484 -23.24 -25.50 37.29
CA TYR A 484 -22.70 -26.64 38.04
C TYR A 484 -21.48 -27.26 37.33
N MET A 485 -21.56 -27.50 36.02
CA MET A 485 -20.43 -28.05 35.25
C MET A 485 -19.22 -27.11 35.26
N LEU A 486 -19.44 -25.81 35.03
CA LEU A 486 -18.38 -24.80 35.07
C LEU A 486 -17.73 -24.67 36.45
N SER A 487 -18.52 -24.81 37.52
CA SER A 487 -18.01 -24.84 38.90
C SER A 487 -17.11 -26.04 39.14
N GLN A 488 -17.48 -27.23 38.64
CA GLN A 488 -16.70 -28.45 38.84
C GLN A 488 -15.40 -28.49 38.02
N GLN A 489 -15.43 -27.99 36.78
CA GLN A 489 -14.27 -28.03 35.88
C GLN A 489 -13.31 -26.87 36.16
N ASN A 490 -13.82 -25.64 36.23
CA ASN A 490 -13.02 -24.42 36.22
C ASN A 490 -13.04 -23.67 37.56
N LYS A 491 -13.55 -24.30 38.63
CA LYS A 491 -13.70 -23.71 39.98
C LYS A 491 -14.44 -22.36 39.96
N TYR A 492 -15.38 -22.19 39.02
CA TYR A 492 -16.17 -20.98 38.88
C TYR A 492 -17.09 -20.79 40.09
N ASN A 493 -17.00 -19.63 40.75
CA ASN A 493 -17.81 -19.33 41.93
C ASN A 493 -19.16 -18.69 41.54
N ILE A 494 -20.26 -19.38 41.82
CA ILE A 494 -21.64 -18.97 41.50
C ILE A 494 -22.15 -17.98 42.55
N THR A 495 -21.42 -16.89 42.81
CA THR A 495 -21.70 -15.97 43.93
C THR A 495 -22.41 -14.69 43.53
N SER A 496 -22.54 -14.37 42.25
CA SER A 496 -23.08 -13.09 41.80
C SER A 496 -24.49 -13.16 41.22
N LYS A 497 -25.29 -12.11 41.47
CA LYS A 497 -26.64 -11.89 40.91
C LYS A 497 -26.67 -11.70 39.38
N ARG A 498 -25.52 -11.83 38.68
CA ARG A 498 -25.34 -11.56 37.25
C ARG A 498 -24.51 -12.67 36.62
N ASN A 499 -24.71 -12.96 35.35
CA ASN A 499 -23.95 -13.96 34.60
C ASN A 499 -22.51 -13.48 34.36
N GLY A 500 -21.51 -14.22 34.84
CA GLY A 500 -20.07 -13.90 34.71
C GLY A 500 -19.36 -14.62 33.56
N VAL A 501 -20.12 -15.23 32.66
CA VAL A 501 -19.59 -15.99 31.51
C VAL A 501 -20.28 -15.55 30.24
N ALA A 502 -19.55 -15.58 29.13
CA ALA A 502 -20.08 -15.30 27.80
C ALA A 502 -19.64 -16.41 26.83
N LYS A 503 -20.47 -16.64 25.80
CA LYS A 503 -20.12 -17.55 24.71
C LYS A 503 -19.88 -16.72 23.45
N VAL A 504 -18.81 -17.01 22.73
CA VAL A 504 -18.42 -16.29 21.52
C VAL A 504 -18.25 -17.28 20.40
N ASN A 505 -18.93 -17.07 19.27
CA ASN A 505 -18.72 -17.84 18.05
C ASN A 505 -18.23 -16.90 16.95
N ILE A 506 -17.19 -17.30 16.21
CA ILE A 506 -16.61 -16.53 15.11
C ILE A 506 -16.51 -17.44 13.90
N PHE A 507 -17.15 -17.07 12.79
CA PHE A 507 -17.26 -17.92 11.61
C PHE A 507 -17.41 -17.11 10.33
N PHE A 508 -17.01 -17.69 9.19
CA PHE A 508 -17.27 -17.09 7.88
C PHE A 508 -18.76 -17.20 7.52
N GLU A 509 -19.32 -16.08 7.07
CA GLU A 509 -20.71 -16.01 6.61
C GLU A 509 -20.91 -16.72 5.27
N GLU A 510 -19.99 -16.46 4.35
CA GLU A 510 -19.98 -17.01 3.00
C GLU A 510 -18.64 -17.72 2.75
N TRP A 511 -18.65 -18.72 1.87
CA TRP A 511 -17.42 -19.39 1.44
C TRP A 511 -16.60 -18.55 0.46
N ASN A 512 -17.27 -17.71 -0.33
CA ASN A 512 -16.60 -16.82 -1.28
C ASN A 512 -16.15 -15.54 -0.59
N TYR A 513 -14.99 -15.02 -1.00
CA TYR A 513 -14.52 -13.71 -0.57
C TYR A 513 -14.41 -12.75 -1.75
N LYS A 514 -14.58 -11.46 -1.46
CA LYS A 514 -14.55 -10.40 -2.46
C LYS A 514 -13.13 -9.89 -2.62
N THR A 515 -12.65 -9.85 -3.87
CA THR A 515 -11.36 -9.29 -4.24
C THR A 515 -11.58 -8.10 -5.17
N ASN A 516 -11.16 -6.91 -4.73
CA ASN A 516 -11.17 -5.67 -5.48
C ASN A 516 -9.75 -5.43 -6.03
N GLY A 517 -9.51 -5.78 -7.29
CA GLY A 517 -8.21 -5.63 -7.93
C GLY A 517 -8.18 -4.48 -8.92
N GLU A 518 -7.09 -3.71 -8.96
CA GLU A 518 -6.84 -2.70 -9.99
C GLU A 518 -6.03 -3.30 -11.15
N SER A 519 -6.40 -2.95 -12.38
CA SER A 519 -5.61 -3.25 -13.59
C SER A 519 -5.39 -1.98 -14.41
N PRO A 520 -4.26 -1.83 -15.13
CA PRO A 520 -4.04 -0.65 -15.96
C PRO A 520 -5.10 -0.58 -17.05
N ALA A 521 -5.84 0.53 -17.12
CA ALA A 521 -6.86 0.74 -18.14
C ALA A 521 -6.23 0.92 -19.52
N PHE A 522 -5.03 1.48 -19.56
CA PHE A 522 -4.28 1.73 -20.78
C PHE A 522 -2.87 1.14 -20.69
N THR A 523 -2.63 0.10 -21.47
CA THR A 523 -1.35 -0.62 -21.54
C THR A 523 -0.46 -0.08 -22.67
N VAL A 524 0.82 -0.46 -22.68
CA VAL A 524 1.74 -0.14 -23.79
C VAL A 524 1.21 -0.72 -25.11
N VAL A 525 0.62 -1.91 -25.07
CA VAL A 525 0.06 -2.57 -26.26
C VAL A 525 -1.13 -1.79 -26.80
N THR A 526 -2.03 -1.31 -25.93
CA THR A 526 -3.17 -0.49 -26.36
C THR A 526 -2.73 0.88 -26.88
N LEU A 527 -1.69 1.49 -26.28
CA LEU A 527 -1.09 2.73 -26.80
C LEU A 527 -0.55 2.52 -28.22
N LEU A 528 0.29 1.51 -28.44
CA LEU A 528 0.84 1.22 -29.77
C LEU A 528 -0.24 0.90 -30.79
N SER A 529 -1.26 0.14 -30.39
CA SER A 529 -2.41 -0.18 -31.23
C SER A 529 -3.19 1.07 -31.63
N GLN A 530 -3.46 1.99 -30.70
CA GLN A 530 -4.19 3.23 -30.99
C GLN A 530 -3.36 4.23 -31.81
N LEU A 531 -2.06 4.36 -31.55
CA LEU A 531 -1.16 5.15 -32.37
C LEU A 531 -1.14 4.64 -33.82
N GLY A 532 -1.05 3.31 -33.99
CA GLY A 532 -1.11 2.66 -35.30
C GLY A 532 -2.47 2.86 -35.99
N ASN A 533 -3.57 2.79 -35.25
CA ASN A 533 -4.91 3.04 -35.78
C ASN A 533 -5.07 4.47 -36.33
N GLN A 534 -4.62 5.47 -35.56
CA GLN A 534 -4.67 6.87 -36.03
C GLN A 534 -3.75 7.09 -37.23
N TRP A 535 -2.54 6.54 -37.23
CA TRP A 535 -1.63 6.60 -38.38
C TRP A 535 -2.28 6.01 -39.65
N SER A 536 -2.89 4.83 -39.53
CA SER A 536 -3.61 4.17 -40.61
C SER A 536 -4.81 4.99 -41.09
N LEU A 537 -5.60 5.55 -40.17
CA LEU A 537 -6.78 6.36 -40.51
C LEU A 537 -6.43 7.64 -41.28
N TRP A 538 -5.40 8.38 -40.85
CA TRP A 538 -5.04 9.67 -41.46
C TRP A 538 -4.24 9.52 -42.76
N PHE A 539 -3.34 8.53 -42.85
CA PHE A 539 -2.43 8.37 -43.99
C PHE A 539 -2.75 7.18 -44.90
N GLY A 540 -3.67 6.30 -44.50
CA GLY A 540 -3.99 5.05 -45.20
C GLY A 540 -2.79 4.10 -45.29
N SER A 541 -1.87 4.23 -44.34
CA SER A 541 -0.59 3.52 -44.33
C SER A 541 -0.68 2.24 -43.49
N SER A 542 -0.07 1.18 -44.02
CA SER A 542 0.06 -0.11 -43.34
C SER A 542 1.44 -0.26 -42.68
N VAL A 543 1.65 -1.36 -41.95
CA VAL A 543 2.96 -1.69 -41.39
C VAL A 543 4.06 -1.77 -42.46
N LEU A 544 3.70 -2.15 -43.69
CA LEU A 544 4.64 -2.20 -44.82
C LEU A 544 5.13 -0.79 -45.19
N SER A 545 4.25 0.23 -45.18
CA SER A 545 4.69 1.60 -45.46
C SER A 545 5.57 2.18 -44.36
N VAL A 546 5.44 1.71 -43.11
CA VAL A 546 6.36 2.08 -42.02
C VAL A 546 7.74 1.45 -42.24
N MET A 547 7.80 0.22 -42.73
CA MET A 547 9.07 -0.43 -43.12
C MET A 547 9.71 0.28 -44.31
N GLU A 548 8.93 0.65 -45.34
CA GLU A 548 9.40 1.47 -46.47
C GLU A 548 9.95 2.84 -45.98
N LEU A 549 9.31 3.46 -44.99
CA LEU A 549 9.79 4.70 -44.38
C LEU A 549 11.06 4.49 -43.56
N ALA A 550 11.21 3.36 -42.89
CA ALA A 550 12.42 3.02 -42.14
C ALA A 550 13.60 2.78 -43.08
N GLU A 551 13.39 2.06 -44.19
CA GLU A 551 14.35 1.89 -45.27
C GLU A 551 14.78 3.26 -45.83
N LEU A 552 13.83 4.15 -46.11
CA LEU A 552 14.12 5.52 -46.54
C LEU A 552 15.03 6.27 -45.55
N ILE A 553 14.76 6.16 -44.24
CA ILE A 553 15.57 6.82 -43.21
C ILE A 553 16.98 6.24 -43.17
N LEU A 554 17.11 4.92 -43.28
CA LEU A 554 18.41 4.23 -43.31
C LEU A 554 19.21 4.62 -44.56
N ASP A 555 18.57 4.65 -45.73
CA ASP A 555 19.17 5.09 -46.99
C ASP A 555 19.59 6.56 -46.90
N PHE A 556 18.76 7.41 -46.31
CA PHE A 556 19.09 8.81 -46.06
C PHE A 556 20.32 8.94 -45.16
N ILE A 557 20.38 8.20 -44.05
CA ILE A 557 21.54 8.20 -43.13
C ILE A 557 22.80 7.71 -43.86
N ALA A 558 22.69 6.62 -44.63
CA ALA A 558 23.81 6.05 -45.38
C ALA A 558 24.33 7.02 -46.45
N ILE A 559 23.46 7.68 -47.21
CA ILE A 559 23.85 8.75 -48.14
C ILE A 559 24.51 9.91 -47.40
N THR A 560 23.97 10.33 -46.27
CA THR A 560 24.53 11.43 -45.46
C THR A 560 25.93 11.07 -44.95
N PHE A 561 26.13 9.82 -44.53
CA PHE A 561 27.43 9.30 -44.12
C PHE A 561 28.42 9.21 -45.29
N ILE A 562 27.97 8.75 -46.47
CA ILE A 562 28.80 8.68 -47.69
C ILE A 562 29.21 10.09 -48.15
N LEU A 563 28.30 11.07 -48.12
CA LEU A 563 28.58 12.46 -48.46
C LEU A 563 29.52 13.12 -47.45
N ALA A 564 29.33 12.85 -46.15
CA ALA A 564 30.24 13.31 -45.10
C ALA A 564 31.65 12.72 -45.28
N LEU A 565 31.77 11.43 -45.60
CA LEU A 565 33.05 10.78 -45.90
C LEU A 565 33.72 11.33 -47.16
N ARG A 566 32.96 11.59 -48.24
CA ARG A 566 33.46 12.23 -49.46
C ARG A 566 33.95 13.66 -49.18
N TRP A 567 33.25 14.41 -48.34
CA TRP A 567 33.64 15.74 -47.91
C TRP A 567 34.92 15.74 -47.05
N PHE A 568 35.05 14.79 -46.12
CA PHE A 568 36.26 14.62 -45.31
C PHE A 568 37.48 14.21 -46.16
N ARG A 569 37.32 13.32 -47.16
CA ARG A 569 38.39 12.96 -48.11
C ARG A 569 38.80 14.12 -49.01
N SER A 570 37.85 14.94 -49.46
CA SER A 570 38.14 16.14 -50.26
C SER A 570 38.95 17.19 -49.48
N ARG A 571 38.72 17.33 -48.17
CA ARG A 571 39.54 18.21 -47.30
C ARG A 571 40.97 17.73 -47.09
N GLN A 572 41.24 16.42 -47.17
CA GLN A 572 42.62 15.89 -47.12
C GLN A 572 43.41 16.13 -48.41
N GLN A 573 42.74 16.45 -49.53
CA GLN A 573 43.37 16.55 -50.85
C GLN A 573 43.71 17.98 -51.31
N LEU A 574 43.52 18.98 -50.43
CA LEU A 574 43.86 20.38 -50.71
C LEU A 574 45.12 20.82 -49.95
N SER A 575 46.29 20.36 -50.39
CA SER A 575 47.59 20.98 -50.09
C SER A 575 48.11 21.67 -51.37
N PRO A 576 48.67 22.90 -51.33
CA PRO A 576 48.93 23.70 -52.53
C PRO A 576 50.19 23.24 -53.29
N PRO A 577 50.27 23.50 -54.62
CA PRO A 577 51.43 23.12 -55.44
C PRO A 577 52.53 24.20 -55.39
N GLY A 578 53.77 23.79 -55.08
CA GLY A 578 54.98 24.61 -55.23
C GLY A 578 55.83 24.14 -56.42
N SER A 579 56.25 25.08 -57.27
CA SER A 579 57.01 24.93 -58.52
C SER A 579 58.53 24.61 -58.34
N PRO A 580 59.25 24.13 -59.40
CA PRO A 580 60.61 23.57 -59.35
C PRO A 580 61.69 24.59 -59.81
N PRO A 581 62.97 24.23 -60.13
CA PRO A 581 63.87 23.13 -59.71
C PRO A 581 65.19 23.66 -59.09
N ASN A 582 66.02 22.79 -58.50
CA ASN A 582 67.47 23.03 -58.49
C ASN A 582 68.27 21.73 -58.46
N SER A 583 69.33 21.74 -59.27
CA SER A 583 70.22 20.66 -59.64
C SER A 583 71.37 20.45 -58.66
N HIS A 584 72.08 19.33 -58.87
CA HIS A 584 73.39 18.92 -58.32
C HIS A 584 73.32 18.30 -56.90
N ASN A 585 73.90 17.12 -56.60
CA ASN A 585 75.06 16.45 -57.19
C ASN A 585 75.05 14.92 -56.95
N ASN A 586 75.84 14.25 -57.79
CA ASN A 586 76.17 12.84 -57.86
C ASN A 586 76.85 12.24 -56.60
N THR A 587 77.00 10.90 -56.69
CA THR A 587 78.00 9.99 -56.09
C THR A 587 77.52 9.17 -54.90
N ALA A 588 77.81 7.89 -54.75
CA ALA A 588 78.29 6.79 -55.61
C ALA A 588 78.31 5.52 -54.71
N PHE A 589 78.53 4.33 -55.31
CA PHE A 589 78.83 3.01 -54.70
C PHE A 589 77.63 2.19 -54.20
N GLN A 590 77.26 1.12 -54.94
CA GLN A 590 77.74 -0.30 -54.88
C GLN A 590 77.17 -1.05 -53.66
N ASP A 591 76.66 -2.29 -53.70
CA ASP A 591 76.81 -3.41 -54.63
C ASP A 591 75.69 -4.48 -54.37
N GLU A 592 75.62 -5.45 -55.30
CA GLU A 592 75.10 -6.82 -55.19
C GLU A 592 73.59 -7.15 -55.18
N ALA A 593 73.17 -7.82 -56.27
CA ALA A 593 72.03 -8.73 -56.32
C ALA A 593 72.49 -10.15 -55.88
N PRO A 594 71.61 -11.08 -55.46
CA PRO A 594 70.86 -11.85 -56.46
C PRO A 594 69.46 -12.35 -56.03
N GLY A 595 68.58 -12.55 -57.02
CA GLY A 595 67.80 -13.79 -57.14
C GLY A 595 66.44 -13.95 -56.43
N LEU A 596 65.43 -14.17 -57.28
CA LEU A 596 64.45 -15.27 -57.22
C LEU A 596 63.05 -15.06 -56.60
N SER A 597 62.06 -15.39 -57.45
CA SER A 597 60.75 -16.02 -57.20
C SER A 597 59.57 -15.22 -56.59
N ALA A 598 58.54 -15.02 -57.42
CA ALA A 598 57.11 -15.11 -57.05
C ALA A 598 56.82 -16.50 -56.43
N PRO A 599 55.75 -16.77 -55.62
CA PRO A 599 54.32 -16.45 -55.82
C PRO A 599 53.61 -16.01 -54.49
N HIS A 600 52.33 -15.64 -54.35
CA HIS A 600 51.07 -16.34 -54.66
C HIS A 600 49.86 -15.38 -54.61
N ARG A 601 48.92 -15.60 -55.55
CA ARG A 601 47.51 -15.18 -55.49
C ARG A 601 46.78 -16.03 -54.44
N PHE A 602 45.96 -15.40 -53.59
CA PHE A 602 44.86 -16.07 -52.89
C PHE A 602 43.55 -15.73 -53.58
N THR A 603 42.89 -16.74 -54.13
CA THR A 603 41.50 -16.75 -54.58
C THR A 603 40.66 -17.39 -53.48
N VAL A 604 39.57 -16.73 -53.08
CA VAL A 604 38.55 -17.31 -52.19
C VAL A 604 37.37 -17.74 -53.06
N GLU A 605 37.19 -19.04 -53.25
CA GLU A 605 35.95 -19.65 -53.75
C GLU A 605 34.99 -19.86 -52.57
N ALA A 606 33.76 -19.36 -52.70
CA ALA A 606 32.67 -19.72 -51.81
C ALA A 606 31.87 -20.89 -52.42
N VAL A 607 31.94 -22.05 -51.78
CA VAL A 607 31.10 -23.21 -52.05
C VAL A 607 29.73 -22.99 -51.41
N VAL A 608 28.67 -22.95 -52.21
CA VAL A 608 27.28 -22.94 -51.73
C VAL A 608 26.79 -24.38 -51.61
N THR A 609 26.59 -24.85 -50.38
CA THR A 609 25.86 -26.08 -50.06
C THR A 609 24.36 -25.77 -50.00
N MET A 610 23.55 -26.48 -50.79
CA MET A 610 22.08 -26.44 -50.71
C MET A 610 21.56 -27.35 -49.59
N LEU A 611 20.57 -26.87 -48.83
CA LEU A 611 19.70 -27.67 -47.96
C LEU A 611 18.25 -27.62 -48.46
N PRO A 612 17.43 -28.66 -48.21
CA PRO A 612 16.34 -29.06 -49.09
C PRO A 612 15.01 -28.33 -48.82
N SER A 613 14.17 -28.37 -49.85
CA SER A 613 12.81 -27.85 -49.91
C SER A 613 11.85 -28.57 -48.98
N TYR A 614 11.03 -27.80 -48.25
CA TYR A 614 9.81 -28.31 -47.62
C TYR A 614 8.65 -28.16 -48.59
N ASN A 615 8.16 -29.30 -49.09
CA ASN A 615 6.91 -29.39 -49.84
C ASN A 615 5.71 -29.47 -48.88
N SER A 616 4.70 -28.70 -49.25
CA SER A 616 3.25 -28.86 -49.02
C SER A 616 2.76 -30.23 -48.51
N LEU A 617 1.96 -30.19 -47.43
CA LEU A 617 1.07 -31.28 -47.01
C LEU A 617 -0.37 -30.76 -46.89
N GLU A 618 -1.26 -31.38 -47.67
CA GLU A 618 -2.72 -31.25 -47.67
C GLU A 618 -3.38 -31.79 -46.37
N PRO A 619 -4.64 -31.40 -46.08
CA PRO A 619 -5.39 -31.87 -44.92
C PRO A 619 -6.14 -33.19 -45.22
N ARG A 620 -6.02 -34.19 -44.34
CA ARG A 620 -6.93 -35.35 -44.27
C ARG A 620 -7.69 -35.36 -42.95
N GLY A 621 -9.00 -35.59 -43.05
CA GLY A 621 -9.97 -35.57 -41.95
C GLY A 621 -9.93 -36.78 -41.00
N PRO A 622 -10.90 -36.88 -40.06
CA PRO A 622 -10.82 -37.75 -38.89
C PRO A 622 -11.61 -39.06 -39.03
N SER A 623 -11.04 -40.16 -38.52
CA SER A 623 -11.69 -41.43 -38.15
C SER A 623 -10.83 -42.08 -37.04
N ARG A 624 -11.32 -42.20 -35.79
CA ARG A 624 -12.06 -43.31 -35.17
C ARG A 624 -11.25 -44.61 -34.94
N ASP A 625 -11.25 -45.01 -33.66
CA ASP A 625 -11.22 -46.37 -33.06
C ASP A 625 -9.96 -46.84 -32.29
N GLY A 626 -10.24 -47.36 -31.08
CA GLY A 626 -9.57 -48.49 -30.38
C GLY A 626 -8.23 -48.18 -29.68
N GLU A 627 -8.11 -48.01 -28.37
CA GLU A 627 -8.32 -48.91 -27.21
C GLU A 627 -7.20 -49.96 -26.97
N VAL A 628 -6.77 -50.03 -25.70
CA VAL A 628 -6.07 -51.10 -24.95
C VAL A 628 -4.52 -51.10 -24.85
N GLY A 629 -4.02 -50.90 -23.61
CA GLY A 629 -3.21 -51.94 -22.94
C GLY A 629 -1.87 -51.56 -22.29
N HIS A 630 -1.83 -51.64 -20.95
CA HIS A 630 -0.67 -51.78 -20.02
C HIS A 630 0.29 -50.57 -19.91
N GLU A 631 0.68 -50.06 -18.74
CA GLU A 631 0.90 -50.62 -17.39
C GLU A 631 0.53 -49.60 -16.29
#